data_AF-A0A933WXR3-F1
#
_entry.id   AF-A0A933WXR3-F1
#
_cell.length_a   1.000
_cell.length_b   1.000
_cell.length_c   1.000
_cell.angle_alpha   90.00
_cell.angle_beta   90.00
_cell.angle_gamma   90.00
#
_symmetry.space_group_name_H-M   'P 1'
#
loop_
_entity.id
_entity.type
_entity.pdbx_description
1 polymer ?
#
loop_
_entity_poly.entity_id
_entity_poly.type
_entity_poly.pdbx_seq_one_letter_code
_entity_poly.pdbx_strand_id
1 'polypeptide(L)'
;MMKRILLAVLAVFVAWQVLDFVIHGLILMKSYQETASLWRPMNEMKFGLMRLVGLVAAGTFVLMYAWLVRDKSVATGLKFGLLFGLGTGASMGFGNYCVMPVPVFLAVVWFLGSVVEAVVAGLLVGWIVKETPPAALAPA
;
A
#
# COMPACT_ATOMS: atom_id res chain seq x y z
N MET A 1 17.34 -11.90 7.44
CA MET A 1 16.45 -10.73 7.42
C MET A 1 16.45 -9.97 6.11
N MET A 2 17.59 -9.43 5.64
CA MET A 2 17.62 -8.57 4.43
C MET A 2 16.95 -9.19 3.19
N LYS A 3 17.23 -10.47 2.87
CA LYS A 3 16.59 -11.18 1.75
C LYS A 3 15.05 -11.22 1.86
N ARG A 4 14.52 -11.40 3.08
CA ARG A 4 13.06 -11.41 3.35
C ARG A 4 12.46 -10.01 3.20
N ILE A 5 13.19 -8.98 3.63
CA ILE A 5 12.78 -7.58 3.44
C ILE A 5 12.66 -7.27 1.95
N LEU A 6 13.70 -7.54 1.15
CA LEU A 6 13.68 -7.30 -0.29
C LEU A 6 12.54 -8.07 -0.99
N LEU A 7 12.32 -9.33 -0.60
CA LEU A 7 11.21 -10.14 -1.12
C LEU A 7 9.84 -9.54 -0.74
N ALA A 8 9.69 -9.05 0.49
CA ALA A 8 8.46 -8.42 0.93
C ALA A 8 8.20 -7.09 0.20
N VAL A 9 9.24 -6.27 -0.03
CA VAL A 9 9.11 -5.04 -0.83
C VAL A 9 8.59 -5.36 -2.22
N LEU A 10 9.20 -6.35 -2.89
CA LEU A 10 8.76 -6.76 -4.22
C LEU A 10 7.32 -7.28 -4.21
N ALA A 11 6.97 -8.15 -3.25
CA ALA A 11 5.63 -8.72 -3.14
C ALA A 11 4.56 -7.65 -2.88
N VAL A 12 4.83 -6.70 -1.96
CA VAL A 12 3.92 -5.59 -1.67
C VAL A 12 3.78 -4.67 -2.89
N PHE A 13 4.89 -4.30 -3.53
CA PHE A 13 4.85 -3.46 -4.73
C PHE A 13 4.02 -4.09 -5.84
N VAL A 14 4.25 -5.38 -6.15
CA VAL A 14 3.46 -6.08 -7.18
C VAL A 14 1.99 -6.17 -6.80
N ALA A 15 1.67 -6.46 -5.53
CA ALA A 15 0.29 -6.53 -5.07
C ALA A 15 -0.43 -5.18 -5.20
N TRP A 16 0.22 -4.08 -4.84
CA TRP A 16 -0.32 -2.73 -5.06
C TRP A 16 -0.51 -2.42 -6.53
N GLN A 17 0.45 -2.73 -7.41
CA GLN A 17 0.25 -2.51 -8.84
C GLN A 17 -0.98 -3.25 -9.42
N VAL A 18 -1.28 -4.45 -8.92
CA VAL A 18 -2.47 -5.21 -9.31
C VAL A 18 -3.74 -4.57 -8.74
N LEU A 19 -3.74 -4.19 -7.46
CA LEU A 19 -4.87 -3.54 -6.81
C LEU A 19 -5.15 -2.16 -7.40
N ASP A 20 -4.12 -1.35 -7.65
CA ASP A 20 -4.19 -0.08 -8.35
C ASP A 20 -4.86 -0.23 -9.71
N PHE A 21 -4.50 -1.26 -10.49
CA PHE A 21 -5.15 -1.50 -11.77
C PHE A 21 -6.64 -1.80 -11.61
N VAL A 22 -7.02 -2.59 -10.61
CA VAL A 22 -8.44 -2.89 -10.34
C VAL A 22 -9.18 -1.65 -9.87
N ILE A 23 -8.65 -0.95 -8.86
CA ILE A 23 -9.27 0.21 -8.23
C ILE A 23 -9.34 1.37 -9.22
N HIS A 24 -8.22 1.74 -9.83
CA HIS A 24 -8.14 2.92 -10.68
C HIS A 24 -8.54 2.64 -12.13
N GLY A 25 -8.16 1.48 -12.65
CA GLY A 25 -8.41 1.09 -14.03
C GLY A 25 -9.83 0.57 -14.29
N LEU A 26 -10.43 -0.14 -13.33
CA LEU A 26 -11.74 -0.76 -13.52
C LEU A 26 -12.86 -0.06 -12.73
N ILE A 27 -12.63 0.27 -11.46
CA ILE A 27 -13.67 0.84 -10.59
C ILE A 27 -13.82 2.36 -10.79
N LEU A 28 -12.70 3.08 -10.82
CA LEU A 28 -12.69 4.55 -10.79
C LEU A 28 -12.56 5.21 -12.16
N MET A 29 -12.35 4.45 -13.24
CA MET A 29 -12.09 5.01 -14.57
C MET A 29 -13.14 6.03 -15.00
N LYS A 30 -14.43 5.74 -14.77
CA LYS A 30 -15.52 6.68 -15.08
C LYS A 30 -15.41 7.97 -14.27
N SER A 31 -15.12 7.87 -12.98
CA SER A 31 -14.95 9.05 -12.11
C SER A 31 -13.73 9.89 -12.51
N TYR A 32 -12.67 9.28 -13.03
CA TYR A 32 -11.53 10.00 -13.60
C TYR A 32 -11.88 10.76 -14.87
N GLN A 33 -12.72 10.19 -15.73
CA GLN A 33 -13.22 10.89 -16.93
C GLN A 33 -14.11 12.08 -16.56
N GLU A 34 -15.00 11.92 -15.58
CA GLU A 34 -15.86 12.99 -15.06
C GLU A 34 -15.06 14.12 -14.39
N THR A 35 -13.85 13.82 -13.91
CA THR A 35 -12.97 14.79 -13.23
C THR A 35 -11.72 15.13 -14.04
N ALA A 36 -11.73 14.92 -15.37
CA ALA A 36 -10.55 15.06 -16.23
C ALA A 36 -9.82 16.41 -16.06
N SER A 37 -10.55 17.50 -15.78
CA SER A 37 -10.00 18.83 -15.56
C SER A 37 -9.10 18.96 -14.32
N LEU A 38 -9.17 18.03 -13.37
CA LEU A 38 -8.31 18.02 -12.17
C LEU A 38 -6.94 17.37 -12.44
N TRP A 39 -6.81 16.58 -13.51
CA TRP A 39 -5.66 15.73 -13.75
C TRP A 39 -4.75 16.32 -14.83
N ARG A 40 -3.48 15.93 -14.80
CA ARG A 40 -2.56 16.25 -15.89
C ARG A 40 -3.06 15.65 -17.20
N PRO A 41 -2.85 16.33 -18.35
CA PRO A 41 -3.08 15.73 -19.65
C PRO A 41 -2.35 14.39 -19.80
N MET A 42 -2.94 13.48 -20.58
CA MET A 42 -2.48 12.09 -20.59
C MET A 42 -1.02 11.94 -21.05
N ASN A 43 -0.61 12.74 -22.03
CA ASN A 43 0.76 12.82 -22.55
C ASN A 43 1.76 13.47 -21.58
N GLU A 44 1.30 14.13 -20.52
CA GLU A 44 2.14 14.79 -19.52
C GLU A 44 2.26 13.99 -18.22
N MET A 45 1.43 12.96 -18.04
CA MET A 45 1.48 12.09 -16.87
C MET A 45 2.84 11.38 -16.76
N LYS A 46 3.41 11.40 -15.55
CA LYS A 46 4.76 10.89 -15.29
C LYS A 46 4.71 9.44 -14.81
N PHE A 47 4.30 8.52 -15.68
CA PHE A 47 4.14 7.10 -15.31
C PHE A 47 5.39 6.44 -14.73
N GLY A 48 6.58 6.80 -15.22
CA GLY A 48 7.84 6.30 -14.65
C GLY A 48 8.03 6.76 -13.20
N LEU A 49 7.75 8.04 -12.93
CA LEU A 49 7.80 8.60 -11.57
C LEU A 49 6.71 7.97 -10.68
N MET A 50 5.51 7.74 -11.20
CA MET A 50 4.43 7.07 -10.48
C MET A 50 4.86 5.69 -9.97
N ARG A 51 5.49 4.88 -10.83
CA ARG A 51 6.02 3.56 -10.44
C ARG A 51 7.14 3.67 -9.41
N LEU A 52 8.05 4.65 -9.56
CA LEU A 52 9.13 4.87 -8.61
C LEU A 52 8.59 5.28 -7.23
N VAL A 53 7.63 6.19 -7.17
CA VAL A 53 6.97 6.60 -5.92
C VAL A 53 6.26 5.41 -5.27
N GLY A 54 5.54 4.59 -6.05
CA GLY A 54 4.92 3.36 -5.56
C GLY A 54 5.94 2.37 -4.97
N LEU A 55 7.10 2.19 -5.63
CA LEU A 55 8.17 1.33 -5.12
C LEU A 55 8.78 1.86 -3.82
N VAL A 56 9.01 3.18 -3.73
CA VAL A 56 9.51 3.83 -2.51
C VAL A 56 8.50 3.71 -1.37
N ALA A 57 7.20 3.88 -1.65
CA ALA A 57 6.14 3.71 -0.68
C ALA A 57 6.07 2.26 -0.16
N ALA A 58 6.14 1.27 -1.06
CA ALA A 58 6.14 -0.15 -0.70
C ALA A 58 7.37 -0.50 0.15
N GLY A 59 8.54 0.00 -0.26
CA GLY A 59 9.78 -0.09 0.50
C GLY A 59 9.62 0.46 1.92
N THR A 60 9.12 1.68 2.03
CA THR A 60 8.93 2.37 3.31
C THR A 60 7.93 1.62 4.22
N PHE A 61 6.79 1.19 3.69
CA PHE A 61 5.81 0.40 4.45
C PHE A 61 6.43 -0.89 5.02
N VAL A 62 7.18 -1.63 4.19
CA VAL A 62 7.86 -2.86 4.63
C VAL A 62 8.95 -2.56 5.66
N LEU A 63 9.73 -1.49 5.49
CA LEU A 63 10.77 -1.10 6.44
C LEU A 63 10.20 -0.64 7.78
N MET A 64 9.08 0.09 7.79
CA MET A 64 8.35 0.43 9.00
C MET A 64 7.98 -0.84 9.79
N TYR A 65 7.40 -1.84 9.14
CA TYR A 65 7.10 -3.11 9.79
C TYR A 65 8.37 -3.87 10.21
N ALA A 66 9.37 -3.92 9.34
CA ALA A 66 10.59 -4.69 9.59
C ALA A 66 11.39 -4.15 10.78
N TRP A 67 11.47 -2.82 10.93
CA TRP A 67 12.34 -2.16 11.90
C TRP A 67 11.60 -1.68 13.15
N LEU A 68 10.35 -1.26 13.05
CA LEU A 68 9.63 -0.63 14.16
C LEU A 68 8.67 -1.60 14.87
N VAL A 69 8.28 -2.70 14.21
CA VAL A 69 7.41 -3.73 14.81
C VAL A 69 8.26 -4.88 15.34
N ARG A 70 8.20 -5.11 16.66
CA ARG A 70 8.93 -6.18 17.34
C ARG A 70 8.33 -7.55 17.03
N ASP A 71 7.10 -7.79 17.44
CA ASP A 71 6.45 -9.11 17.31
C ASP A 71 5.97 -9.36 15.88
N LYS A 72 6.72 -10.17 15.12
CA LYS A 72 6.44 -10.42 13.71
C LYS A 72 5.49 -11.59 13.53
N SER A 73 4.27 -11.30 13.10
CA SER A 73 3.27 -12.33 12.76
C SER A 73 2.31 -11.84 11.68
N VAL A 74 1.55 -12.74 11.06
CA VAL A 74 0.48 -12.36 10.12
C VAL A 74 -0.58 -11.50 10.81
N ALA A 75 -0.95 -11.84 12.05
CA ALA A 75 -1.92 -11.07 12.83
C ALA A 75 -1.41 -9.65 13.14
N THR A 76 -0.13 -9.50 13.51
CA THR A 76 0.49 -8.18 13.71
C THR A 76 0.55 -7.41 12.40
N GLY A 77 0.93 -8.05 11.30
CA GLY A 77 0.96 -7.46 9.96
C GLY A 77 -0.41 -6.94 9.51
N LEU A 78 -1.48 -7.72 9.71
CA LEU A 78 -2.84 -7.29 9.41
C LEU A 78 -3.26 -6.07 10.23
N LYS A 79 -3.00 -6.06 11.54
CA LYS A 79 -3.31 -4.90 12.41
C LYS A 79 -2.52 -3.66 11.99
N PHE A 80 -1.23 -3.83 11.69
CA PHE A 80 -0.36 -2.77 11.19
C PHE A 80 -0.88 -2.20 9.87
N GLY A 81 -1.19 -3.06 8.89
CA GLY A 81 -1.74 -2.67 7.60
C GLY A 81 -3.09 -1.98 7.73
N LEU A 82 -3.98 -2.47 8.59
CA LEU A 82 -5.27 -1.84 8.85
C LEU A 82 -5.12 -0.42 9.41
N LEU A 83 -4.29 -0.24 10.45
CA LEU A 83 -4.09 1.08 11.06
C LEU A 83 -3.41 2.05 10.08
N PHE A 84 -2.40 1.58 9.35
CA PHE A 84 -1.74 2.37 8.31
C PHE A 84 -2.76 2.80 7.24
N GLY A 85 -3.53 1.85 6.71
CA GLY A 85 -4.53 2.08 5.67
C GLY A 85 -5.67 2.99 6.10
N LEU A 86 -6.14 2.92 7.35
CA LEU A 86 -7.13 3.85 7.88
C LEU A 86 -6.61 5.29 7.89
N GLY A 87 -5.36 5.49 8.33
CA GLY A 87 -4.73 6.81 8.35
C GLY A 87 -4.46 7.36 6.96
N THR A 88 -3.78 6.59 6.10
CA THR A 88 -3.44 7.02 4.75
C THR A 88 -4.67 7.13 3.86
N GLY A 89 -5.61 6.20 3.97
CA GLY A 89 -6.88 6.23 3.26
C GLY A 89 -7.74 7.41 3.67
N ALA A 90 -7.80 7.78 4.95
CA ALA A 90 -8.56 8.95 5.39
C ALA A 90 -7.98 10.24 4.79
N SER A 91 -6.65 10.36 4.78
CA SER A 91 -5.94 11.47 4.13
C SER A 91 -6.17 11.49 2.61
N MET A 92 -6.03 10.36 1.94
CA MET A 92 -6.13 10.26 0.48
C MET A 92 -7.57 10.39 -0.03
N GLY A 93 -8.54 9.76 0.62
CA GLY A 93 -9.95 9.85 0.24
C GLY A 93 -10.58 11.16 0.69
N PHE A 94 -10.85 11.26 1.99
CA PHE A 94 -11.61 12.39 2.54
C PHE A 94 -10.77 13.66 2.69
N GLY A 95 -9.46 13.56 2.95
CA GLY A 95 -8.58 14.73 3.01
C GLY A 95 -8.58 15.51 1.69
N ASN A 96 -8.59 14.81 0.55
CA ASN A 96 -8.77 15.42 -0.77
C ASN A 96 -10.20 15.94 -0.99
N TYR A 97 -11.23 15.17 -0.61
CA TYR A 97 -12.65 15.59 -0.74
C TYR A 97 -12.98 16.89 0.00
N CYS A 98 -12.33 17.15 1.14
CA CYS A 98 -12.56 18.37 1.91
C CYS A 98 -12.14 19.66 1.19
N VAL A 99 -11.26 19.57 0.18
CA VAL A 99 -10.68 20.75 -0.49
C VAL A 99 -10.81 20.74 -2.01
N MET A 100 -11.01 19.57 -2.61
CA MET A 100 -11.23 19.40 -4.04
C MET A 100 -12.65 18.96 -4.33
N PRO A 101 -13.28 19.45 -5.41
CA PRO A 101 -14.65 19.08 -5.78
C PRO A 101 -14.70 17.71 -6.47
N VAL A 102 -14.19 16.68 -5.81
CA VAL A 102 -14.25 15.30 -6.31
C VAL A 102 -15.58 14.64 -5.93
N PRO A 103 -16.14 13.72 -6.74
CA PRO A 103 -17.33 12.97 -6.38
C PRO A 103 -17.13 12.19 -5.07
N VAL A 104 -18.16 12.13 -4.22
CA VAL A 104 -18.10 11.37 -2.95
C VAL A 104 -17.75 9.90 -3.18
N PHE A 105 -18.21 9.32 -4.30
CA PHE A 105 -17.86 7.96 -4.69
C PHE A 105 -16.35 7.77 -4.88
N LEU A 106 -15.68 8.73 -5.54
CA LEU A 106 -14.22 8.71 -5.72
C LEU A 106 -13.50 8.75 -4.38
N ALA A 107 -13.93 9.63 -3.47
CA ALA A 107 -13.36 9.76 -2.14
C ALA A 107 -13.52 8.48 -1.29
N VAL A 108 -14.71 7.87 -1.31
CA VAL A 108 -14.98 6.62 -0.59
C VAL A 108 -14.15 5.46 -1.14
N VAL A 109 -14.04 5.34 -2.47
CA VAL A 109 -13.26 4.27 -3.09
C VAL A 109 -11.76 4.48 -2.88
N TRP A 110 -11.24 5.71 -2.89
CA TRP A 110 -9.85 5.97 -2.48
C TRP A 110 -9.61 5.58 -1.02
N PHE A 111 -10.51 5.95 -0.11
CA PHE A 111 -10.41 5.56 1.30
C PHE A 111 -10.37 4.03 1.46
N LEU A 112 -11.39 3.33 0.95
CA LEU A 112 -11.50 1.88 1.08
C LEU A 112 -10.41 1.14 0.30
N GLY A 113 -10.03 1.65 -0.87
CA GLY A 113 -8.95 1.11 -1.70
C GLY A 113 -7.63 1.12 -0.96
N SER A 114 -7.24 2.26 -0.38
CA SER A 114 -6.03 2.37 0.44
C SER A 114 -6.05 1.47 1.67
N VAL A 115 -7.22 1.29 2.31
CA VAL A 115 -7.36 0.34 3.42
C VAL A 115 -7.12 -1.09 2.94
N VAL A 116 -7.74 -1.51 1.84
CA VAL A 116 -7.58 -2.86 1.28
C VAL A 116 -6.12 -3.11 0.88
N GLU A 117 -5.50 -2.16 0.18
CA GLU A 117 -4.10 -2.24 -0.24
C GLU A 117 -3.15 -2.37 0.95
N ALA A 118 -3.34 -1.56 2.00
CA ALA A 118 -2.51 -1.61 3.19
C ALA A 118 -2.73 -2.91 3.99
N VAL A 119 -3.96 -3.42 4.06
CA VAL A 119 -4.26 -4.72 4.71
C VAL A 119 -3.60 -5.88 3.96
N VAL A 120 -3.69 -5.89 2.62
CA VAL A 120 -3.01 -6.90 1.79
C VAL A 120 -1.49 -6.80 1.96
N ALA A 121 -0.93 -5.58 1.96
CA ALA A 121 0.49 -5.38 2.23
C ALA A 121 0.88 -5.85 3.64
N GLY A 122 0.04 -5.57 4.64
CA GLY A 122 0.18 -6.03 6.02
C GLY A 122 0.21 -7.55 6.15
N LEU A 123 -0.70 -8.24 5.45
CA LEU A 123 -0.72 -9.70 5.35
C LEU A 123 0.61 -10.22 4.76
N LEU A 124 1.05 -9.68 3.62
CA LEU A 124 2.26 -10.10 2.93
C LEU A 124 3.51 -9.88 3.79
N VAL A 125 3.67 -8.70 4.38
CA VAL A 125 4.83 -8.39 5.19
C VAL A 125 4.86 -9.21 6.48
N GLY A 126 3.71 -9.42 7.13
CA GLY A 126 3.60 -10.27 8.32
C GLY A 126 3.85 -11.76 8.04
N TRP A 127 3.59 -12.20 6.81
CA TRP A 127 3.89 -13.56 6.35
C TRP A 127 5.37 -13.75 5.98
N ILE A 128 5.97 -12.79 5.27
CA ILE A 128 7.33 -12.90 4.71
C ILE A 128 8.39 -12.49 5.72
N VAL A 129 8.21 -11.36 6.42
CA VAL A 129 9.20 -10.79 7.33
C VAL A 129 8.97 -11.37 8.73
N LYS A 130 9.48 -12.58 8.94
CA LYS A 130 9.48 -13.27 10.24
C LYS A 130 10.87 -13.33 10.85
N GLU A 131 10.93 -13.40 12.18
CA GLU A 131 12.17 -13.70 12.88
C GLU A 131 12.67 -15.11 12.51
N THR A 132 13.99 -15.28 12.42
CA THR A 132 14.59 -16.60 12.34
C THR A 132 14.72 -17.07 13.78
N PRO A 133 14.15 -18.22 14.17
CA PRO A 133 14.39 -18.77 15.50
C PRO A 133 15.90 -18.86 15.74
N PRO A 134 16.39 -18.63 16.98
CA PRO A 134 17.77 -18.94 17.31
C PRO A 134 18.08 -20.35 16.81
N ALA A 135 19.23 -20.55 16.15
CA ALA A 135 19.67 -21.89 15.81
C ALA A 135 19.63 -22.71 17.11
N ALA A 136 18.84 -23.77 17.14
CA ALA A 136 18.80 -24.67 18.29
C ALA A 136 20.25 -25.06 18.56
N LEU A 137 20.74 -24.76 19.77
CA LEU A 137 22.07 -25.16 20.21
C LEU A 137 22.21 -26.65 19.88
N ALA A 138 23.11 -26.98 18.95
CA ALA A 138 23.40 -28.37 18.63
C ALA A 138 23.77 -29.08 19.94
N PRO A 139 23.23 -30.28 20.22
CA PRO A 139 23.65 -31.04 21.38
C PRO A 139 25.18 -31.26 21.29
N ALA A 140 25.85 -30.97 22.42
CA ALA A 140 27.29 -31.06 22.59
C ALA A 140 27.82 -32.50 22.45
#